data_AF-A0A9X0AQ05-F1
#
_entry.id   AF-A0A9X0AQ05-F1
#
_cell.length_a   1.000
_cell.length_b   1.000
_cell.length_c   1.000
_cell.angle_alpha   90.00
_cell.angle_beta   90.00
_cell.angle_gamma   90.00
#
_symmetry.space_group_name_H-M   'P 1'
#
loop_
_entity.id
_entity.type
_entity.pdbx_description
1 polymer ?
#
loop_
_entity_poly.entity_id
_entity_poly.type
_entity_poly.pdbx_seq_one_letter_code
_entity_poly.pdbx_strand_id
1 'polypeptide(L)' 'MPFGGGPRACVGQHKALAEASYMLAKFAQLYKKIESRDARDWAGQQRLTASYVIGCKVVCVPA' A
#
# COMPACT_ATOMS: atom_id res chain seq x y z
N MET A 1 5.28 14.73 5.47
CA MET A 1 4.16 14.76 4.51
C MET A 1 4.51 13.91 3.30
N PRO A 2 3.74 12.86 2.95
CA PRO A 2 4.15 11.84 1.95
C PRO A 2 4.23 12.35 0.50
N PHE A 3 3.53 13.43 0.16
CA PHE A 3 3.52 14.01 -1.19
C PHE A 3 4.14 15.42 -1.24
N GLY A 4 4.80 15.88 -0.16
CA GLY A 4 5.30 17.25 -0.06
C GLY A 4 4.19 18.31 -0.04
N GLY A 5 4.53 19.55 -0.37
CA GLY A 5 3.60 20.69 -0.40
C GLY A 5 4.14 21.87 -1.21
N GLY A 6 3.25 22.82 -1.54
CA GLY A 6 3.59 23.99 -2.35
C GLY A 6 3.87 23.68 -3.83
N PRO A 7 4.53 24.58 -4.57
CA PRO A 7 4.78 24.44 -6.02
C PRO A 7 5.63 23.22 -6.43
N ARG A 8 6.27 22.53 -5.47
CA ARG A 8 7.11 21.34 -5.68
C ARG A 8 6.53 20.10 -5.00
N ALA A 9 5.22 20.08 -4.70
CA ALA A 9 4.52 18.88 -4.30
C ALA A 9 4.59 17.79 -5.38
N CYS A 10 4.30 16.54 -5.00
CA CYS A 10 4.30 15.41 -5.92
C CYS A 10 3.27 15.64 -7.03
N VAL A 11 3.77 15.85 -8.26
CA VAL A 11 2.94 16.02 -9.46
C VAL A 11 2.05 14.80 -9.72
N GLY A 12 2.46 13.62 -9.24
CA GLY A 12 1.71 12.37 -9.37
C GLY A 12 0.70 12.10 -8.25
N GLN A 13 0.50 13.01 -7.28
CA GLN A 13 -0.33 12.76 -6.10
C GLN A 13 -1.75 12.30 -6.46
N HIS A 14 -2.43 13.00 -7.36
CA HIS A 14 -3.80 12.65 -7.73
C HIS A 14 -3.89 11.29 -8.44
N LYS A 15 -2.91 10.97 -9.30
CA LYS A 15 -2.82 9.65 -9.95
C LYS A 15 -2.63 8.54 -8.91
N ALA A 16 -1.65 8.70 -8.02
CA ALA A 16 -1.36 7.71 -6.99
C ALA A 16 -2.55 7.47 -6.05
N LEU A 17 -3.24 8.53 -5.65
CA LEU A 17 -4.45 8.42 -4.82
C LEU A 17 -5.62 7.76 -5.56
N ALA A 18 -5.82 8.08 -6.84
CA ALA A 18 -6.85 7.44 -7.66
C ALA A 18 -6.60 5.93 -7.83
N GLU A 19 -5.36 5.55 -8.15
CA GLU A 19 -4.98 4.13 -8.28
C GLU A 19 -5.11 3.38 -6.95
N ALA A 20 -4.61 3.95 -5.86
CA ALA A 20 -4.70 3.33 -4.54
C ALA A 20 -6.16 3.17 -4.08
N SER A 21 -6.98 4.22 -4.22
CA SER A 21 -8.40 4.17 -3.82
C SER A 21 -9.20 3.18 -4.66
N TYR A 22 -9.00 3.16 -5.98
CA TYR A 22 -9.64 2.17 -6.84
C TYR A 22 -9.26 0.74 -6.44
N MET A 23 -7.97 0.47 -6.25
CA MET A 23 -7.48 -0.85 -5.85
C MET A 23 -8.07 -1.29 -4.50
N LEU A 24 -8.09 -0.41 -3.50
CA LEU A 24 -8.69 -0.70 -2.20
C LEU A 24 -10.19 -1.01 -2.30
N ALA A 25 -10.93 -0.22 -3.07
CA ALA A 25 -12.36 -0.45 -3.29
C ALA A 25 -12.62 -1.80 -3.99
N LYS A 26 -11.85 -2.15 -5.03
CA LYS A 26 -11.96 -3.44 -5.71
C LYS A 26 -11.58 -4.60 -4.79
N PHE A 27 -10.54 -4.47 -3.97
CA PHE A 27 -10.14 -5.51 -3.02
C PHE A 27 -11.23 -5.76 -1.99
N ALA A 28 -11.86 -4.71 -1.46
CA ALA A 28 -12.96 -4.83 -0.51
C ALA A 28 -14.22 -5.49 -1.13
N GLN A 29 -14.44 -5.35 -2.44
CA GLN A 29 -15.52 -6.03 -3.14
C GLN A 29 -15.22 -7.51 -3.41
N LEU A 30 -13.96 -7.85 -3.68
CA LEU A 30 -13.56 -9.19 -4.13
C LEU A 30 -13.24 -10.15 -2.98
N TYR A 31 -12.83 -9.64 -1.83
CA TYR A 31 -12.34 -10.45 -0.72
C TYR A 31 -12.99 -10.06 0.60
N LYS A 32 -13.46 -11.08 1.33
CA LYS A 32 -14.01 -10.92 2.69
C LYS A 32 -12.94 -10.76 3.76
N LYS A 33 -11.75 -11.33 3.54
CA LYS A 33 -10.66 -11.31 4.52
C LYS A 33 -9.30 -11.32 3.84
N ILE A 34 -8.35 -10.59 4.40
CA ILE A 34 -6.93 -10.62 4.04
C ILE A 34 -6.16 -10.91 5.32
N GLU A 35 -5.34 -11.95 5.34
CA GLU A 35 -4.54 -12.32 6.52
C GLU A 35 -3.06 -12.41 6.18
N SER A 36 -2.21 -11.89 7.07
CA SER A 36 -0.76 -12.07 6.98
C SER A 36 -0.40 -13.54 7.18
N ARG A 37 0.54 -14.03 6.37
CA ARG A 37 1.20 -15.33 6.53
C ARG A 37 2.64 -15.19 7.01
N ASP A 38 3.02 -13.99 7.42
CA ASP A 38 4.29 -13.70 8.08
C ASP A 38 4.09 -13.64 9.60
N ALA A 39 4.94 -14.37 10.33
CA ALA A 39 4.94 -14.43 11.80
C ALA A 39 5.86 -13.37 12.45
N ARG A 40 6.56 -12.57 11.64
CA ARG A 40 7.51 -11.56 12.10
C ARG A 40 6.83 -10.20 12.20
N ASP A 41 7.35 -9.37 13.08
CA ASP A 41 6.96 -7.97 13.16
C ASP A 41 7.32 -7.21 11.89
N TRP A 42 6.59 -6.11 11.68
CA TRP A 42 6.86 -5.20 10.58
C TRP A 42 8.23 -4.54 10.74
N ALA A 43 9.01 -4.54 9.66
CA ALA A 43 10.37 -4.04 9.57
C ALA A 43 10.52 -3.16 8.32
N GLY A 44 10.08 -1.91 8.43
CA GLY A 44 10.22 -0.92 7.37
C GLY A 44 11.69 -0.57 7.08
N GLN A 45 12.01 -0.40 5.81
CA GLN A 45 13.30 0.11 5.36
C GLN A 45 13.09 1.32 4.46
N GLN A 46 13.78 2.40 4.82
CA GLN A 46 13.84 3.61 4.03
C GLN A 46 15.21 3.72 3.35
N ARG A 47 15.23 3.67 2.03
CA ARG A 47 16.39 4.02 1.20
C ARG A 47 16.04 5.24 0.35
N LEU A 48 16.18 5.14 -0.98
CA LEU A 48 15.59 6.11 -1.89
C LEU A 48 14.05 6.10 -1.82
N THR A 49 13.46 4.94 -1.56
CA THR A 49 12.03 4.73 -1.33
C THR A 49 11.81 3.98 -0.01
N ALA A 50 10.60 4.11 0.55
CA ALA A 50 10.16 3.33 1.69
C ALA A 50 9.59 1.99 1.23
N SER A 51 10.01 0.89 1.85
CA SER A 51 9.61 -0.47 1.50
C SER A 51 9.63 -1.36 2.73
N TYR A 52 8.95 -2.51 2.67
CA TYR A 52 9.08 -3.56 3.68
C TYR A 52 10.16 -4.56 3.24
N VAL A 53 11.12 -4.85 4.12
CA VAL A 53 12.36 -5.59 3.75
C VAL A 53 12.08 -7.01 3.26
N ILE A 54 11.03 -7.63 3.77
CA ILE A 54 10.88 -9.09 3.69
C ILE A 54 9.79 -9.52 2.67
N GLY A 55 9.14 -8.56 2.02
CA GLY A 55 8.00 -8.81 1.12
C GLY A 55 6.70 -9.06 1.89
N CYS A 56 5.55 -9.16 1.21
CA CYS A 56 4.24 -9.26 1.84
C CYS A 56 3.58 -10.58 1.47
N LYS A 57 3.64 -11.59 2.35
CA LYS A 57 2.96 -12.87 2.13
C LYS A 57 1.58 -12.84 2.77
N VAL A 58 0.54 -12.85 1.96
CA VAL A 58 -0.85 -12.80 2.42
C VAL A 58 -1.70 -13.91 1.80
N VAL A 59 -2.77 -14.29 2.49
CA VAL A 59 -3.89 -14.99 1.88
C VAL A 59 -5.04 -14.01 1.66
N CYS A 60 -5.77 -14.18 0.56
CA CYS A 60 -7.01 -13.48 0.30
C CYS A 60 -8.16 -14.50 0.29
N VAL A 61 -9.19 -14.27 1.10
CA VAL A 61 -10.38 -15.12 1.16
C VAL A 61 -11.45 -14.49 0.27
N PRO A 62 -11.89 -15.16 -0.81
CA PRO A 62 -12.88 -14.61 -1.75
C PRO A 62 -14.20 -14.28 -1.04
N ALA A 63 -14.87 -13.25 -1.54
CA ALA A 63 -16.21 -12.87 -1.12
C ALA A 63 -17.27 -13.89 -1.58
#